data_AF-A0A940PU62-F1
#
_entry.id   AF-A0A940PU62-F1
#
_cell.length_a   1.000
_cell.length_b   1.000
_cell.length_c   1.000
_cell.angle_alpha   90.00
_cell.angle_beta   90.00
_cell.angle_gamma   90.00
#
_symmetry.space_group_name_H-M   'P 1'
#
loop_
_entity.id
_entity.type
_entity.pdbx_description
1 polymer ?
#
loop_
_entity_poly.entity_id
_entity_poly.type
_entity_poly.pdbx_seq_one_letter_code
_entity_poly.pdbx_strand_id
1 'polypeptide(L)'
;MTRRIISWVVGAAITGLYLYMVIAAAGNLILLPQMVGSMGLSMTAAGWFWLITVLALAPVAFVLALLAARRKSAAVRLLALATGLCVAGAVQLEILLLVPQSSFFG
;
A
#
# COMPACT_ATOMS: atom_id res chain seq x y z
N MET A 1 -19.42 4.67 -26.21
CA MET A 1 -19.72 5.13 -24.84
C MET A 1 -19.36 4.08 -23.80
N THR A 2 -19.88 2.85 -23.89
CA THR A 2 -19.68 1.75 -22.92
C THR A 2 -18.21 1.44 -22.59
N ARG A 3 -17.34 1.28 -23.59
CA ARG A 3 -15.89 1.05 -23.37
C ARG A 3 -15.21 2.16 -22.55
N ARG A 4 -15.65 3.42 -22.72
CA ARG A 4 -15.08 4.56 -22.02
C ARG A 4 -15.52 4.61 -20.56
N ILE A 5 -16.77 4.22 -20.30
CA ILE A 5 -17.33 4.09 -18.94
C ILE A 5 -16.60 2.97 -18.19
N ILE A 6 -16.44 1.80 -18.81
CA ILE A 6 -15.72 0.66 -18.20
C ILE A 6 -14.30 1.05 -17.81
N SER A 7 -13.53 1.68 -18.70
CA SER A 7 -12.16 2.10 -18.39
C SER A 7 -12.09 3.11 -17.23
N TRP A 8 -13.08 4.00 -17.11
CA TRP A 8 -13.17 4.94 -15.99
C TRP A 8 -13.49 4.24 -14.68
N VAL A 9 -14.48 3.33 -14.68
CA VAL A 9 -14.86 2.55 -13.49
C VAL A 9 -13.67 1.71 -13.01
N VAL A 10 -12.97 1.03 -13.92
CA VAL A 10 -11.78 0.23 -13.59
C VAL A 10 -10.67 1.12 -13.03
N GLY A 11 -10.41 2.29 -13.65
CA GLY A 11 -9.40 3.23 -13.14
C GLY A 11 -9.74 3.78 -11.75
N ALA A 12 -11.00 4.12 -11.52
CA ALA A 12 -11.50 4.56 -10.22
C ALA A 12 -11.38 3.45 -9.17
N ALA A 13 -11.77 2.22 -9.50
CA ALA A 13 -11.64 1.07 -8.61
C ALA A 13 -10.18 0.80 -8.23
N ILE A 14 -9.26 0.74 -9.20
CA ILE A 14 -7.82 0.54 -8.92
C ILE A 14 -7.28 1.66 -8.03
N THR A 15 -7.60 2.91 -8.34
CA THR A 15 -7.17 4.06 -7.52
C THR A 15 -7.74 4.01 -6.11
N GLY A 16 -9.01 3.59 -5.98
CA GLY A 16 -9.66 3.36 -4.69
C GLY A 16 -8.97 2.27 -3.87
N LEU A 17 -8.48 1.21 -4.49
CA LEU A 17 -7.70 0.17 -3.81
C LEU A 17 -6.36 0.69 -3.29
N TYR A 18 -5.65 1.52 -4.05
CA TYR A 18 -4.46 2.21 -3.54
C TYR A 18 -4.77 3.08 -2.33
N LEU A 19 -5.85 3.86 -2.40
CA LEU A 19 -6.29 4.71 -1.29
C LEU A 19 -6.63 3.86 -0.05
N TYR A 20 -7.34 2.75 -0.24
CA TYR A 20 -7.65 1.81 0.83
C TYR A 20 -6.37 1.26 1.48
N MET A 21 -5.36 0.84 0.70
CA MET A 21 -4.09 0.36 1.26
C MET A 21 -3.40 1.42 2.12
N VAL A 22 -3.42 2.69 1.69
CA VAL A 22 -2.86 3.81 2.46
C VAL A 22 -3.62 4.00 3.78
N ILE A 23 -4.96 4.02 3.73
CA ILE A 23 -5.80 4.20 4.91
C ILE A 23 -5.58 3.05 5.90
N ALA A 24 -5.55 1.81 5.42
CA ALA A 24 -5.30 0.64 6.26
C ALA A 24 -3.91 0.70 6.91
N ALA A 25 -2.87 1.05 6.14
CA ALA A 25 -1.51 1.21 6.68
C ALA A 25 -1.41 2.36 7.70
N ALA A 26 -2.11 3.47 7.46
CA ALA A 26 -2.18 4.58 8.41
C ALA A 26 -2.91 4.18 9.69
N GLY A 27 -4.00 3.41 9.58
CA GLY A 27 -4.69 2.82 10.72
C GLY A 27 -3.76 1.93 11.56
N ASN A 28 -2.98 1.07 10.91
CA ASN A 28 -1.98 0.24 11.58
C ASN A 28 -0.92 1.08 12.30
N LEU A 29 -0.45 2.16 11.69
CA LEU A 29 0.55 3.06 12.27
C LEU A 29 0.06 3.77 13.54
N ILE A 30 -1.24 3.98 13.68
CA ILE A 30 -1.85 4.66 14.85
C ILE A 30 -2.27 3.63 15.91
N LEU A 31 -2.95 2.56 15.50
CA LEU A 31 -3.59 1.60 16.41
C LEU A 31 -2.59 0.64 17.04
N LEU A 32 -1.55 0.21 16.32
CA LEU A 32 -0.55 -0.72 16.86
C LEU A 32 0.24 -0.11 18.04
N PRO A 33 0.78 1.12 17.97
CA PRO A 33 1.43 1.74 19.13
C PRO A 33 0.51 1.87 20.34
N GLN A 34 -0.77 2.19 20.12
CA GLN A 34 -1.75 2.31 21.21
C GLN A 34 -2.01 0.96 21.89
N MET A 35 -2.13 -0.11 21.11
CA MET A 35 -2.30 -1.46 21.62
C MET A 35 -1.06 -1.96 22.37
N VAL A 36 0.14 -1.64 21.88
CA VAL A 36 1.41 -2.02 22.54
C VAL A 36 1.59 -1.26 23.86
N GLY A 37 1.26 0.04 23.86
CA GLY A 37 1.31 0.88 25.05
C GLY A 37 0.33 0.43 26.14
N SER A 38 -0.85 -0.09 25.78
CA SER A 38 -1.80 -0.65 26.77
C SER A 38 -1.32 -1.97 27.40
N MET A 39 -0.39 -2.67 26.73
CA MET A 39 0.26 -3.88 27.25
C MET A 39 1.54 -3.58 28.05
N GLY A 40 1.89 -2.30 28.22
CA GLY A 40 3.10 -1.88 28.95
C GLY A 40 4.41 -2.11 28.20
N LEU A 41 4.32 -2.40 26.89
CA LEU A 41 5.47 -2.61 26.02
C LEU A 41 5.74 -1.35 25.18
N SER A 42 6.91 -1.30 24.53
CA SER A 42 7.26 -0.22 23.62
C SER A 42 7.41 -0.74 22.20
N MET A 43 7.22 0.15 21.22
CA MET A 43 7.46 -0.21 19.83
C MET A 43 8.93 0.00 19.50
N THR A 44 9.57 -1.03 18.95
CA THR A 44 10.98 -0.98 18.58
C THR A 44 11.19 -0.05 17.38
N ALA A 45 12.44 0.43 17.18
CA ALA A 45 12.79 1.19 15.98
C ALA A 45 12.54 0.42 14.68
N ALA A 46 12.70 -0.91 14.70
CA ALA A 46 12.40 -1.78 13.56
C ALA A 46 10.89 -1.83 13.26
N GLY A 47 10.04 -1.89 14.28
CA GLY A 47 8.59 -1.86 14.12
C GLY A 47 8.11 -0.55 13.47
N TRP A 48 8.63 0.59 13.92
CA TRP A 48 8.34 1.89 13.30
C TRP A 48 8.81 1.97 11.85
N PHE A 49 10.01 1.46 11.55
CA PHE A 49 10.54 1.41 10.18
C PHE A 49 9.57 0.66 9.25
N TRP A 50 9.16 -0.56 9.61
CA TRP A 50 8.26 -1.36 8.79
C TRP A 50 6.88 -0.72 8.58
N LEU A 51 6.31 -0.08 9.62
CA LEU A 51 5.02 0.60 9.48
C LEU A 51 5.09 1.78 8.51
N ILE A 52 6.15 2.58 8.59
CA ILE A 52 6.37 3.70 7.67
C ILE A 52 6.62 3.17 6.25
N THR A 53 7.40 2.09 6.10
CA THR A 53 7.65 1.46 4.79
C THR A 53 6.36 0.97 4.16
N VAL A 54 5.49 0.27 4.91
CA VAL A 54 4.21 -0.23 4.41
C VAL A 54 3.27 0.92 4.04
N LEU A 55 3.25 2.00 4.83
CA LEU A 55 2.48 3.21 4.52
C LEU A 55 2.95 3.88 3.22
N ALA A 56 4.26 3.96 3.00
CA ALA A 56 4.85 4.58 1.82
C ALA A 56 4.74 3.73 0.54
N LEU A 57 4.48 2.43 0.68
CA LEU A 57 4.55 1.47 -0.41
C LEU A 57 3.49 1.71 -1.50
N ALA A 58 2.23 1.85 -1.10
CA ALA A 58 1.12 2.11 -2.03
C ALA A 58 1.24 3.47 -2.76
N PRO A 59 1.53 4.61 -2.08
CA PRO A 59 1.76 5.89 -2.75
C PRO A 59 2.92 5.86 -3.74
N VAL A 60 4.05 5.25 -3.36
CA VAL A 60 5.23 5.16 -4.22
C VAL A 60 4.91 4.31 -5.46
N ALA A 61 4.29 3.15 -5.29
CA ALA A 61 3.90 2.29 -6.41
C ALA A 61 2.92 3.00 -7.36
N PHE A 62 1.95 3.75 -6.82
CA PHE A 62 1.01 4.53 -7.61
C PHE A 62 1.70 5.63 -8.43
N VAL A 63 2.60 6.39 -7.81
CA VAL A 63 3.35 7.45 -8.49
C VAL A 63 4.25 6.86 -9.57
N LEU A 64 4.97 5.78 -9.29
CA LEU A 64 5.81 5.10 -10.27
C LEU A 64 5.00 4.57 -11.45
N ALA A 65 3.84 3.96 -11.18
CA ALA A 65 2.94 3.50 -12.23
C ALA A 65 2.42 4.65 -13.11
N LEU A 66 2.08 5.80 -12.52
CA LEU A 66 1.69 7.00 -13.27
C LEU A 66 2.82 7.57 -14.10
N LEU A 67 4.04 7.62 -13.56
CA LEU A 67 5.22 8.10 -14.27
C LEU A 67 5.56 7.19 -15.46
N ALA A 68 5.54 5.87 -15.25
CA ALA A 68 5.79 4.89 -16.30
C ALA A 68 4.77 4.97 -17.46
N ALA A 69 3.51 5.32 -17.15
CA ALA A 69 2.44 5.39 -18.12
C ALA A 69 2.12 6.80 -18.67
N ARG A 70 2.91 7.83 -18.33
CA ARG A 70 2.59 9.26 -18.57
C ARG A 70 2.29 9.64 -20.01
N ARG A 71 2.80 8.89 -21.00
CA ARG A 71 2.60 9.13 -22.44
C ARG A 71 1.96 7.94 -23.19
N LYS A 72 1.35 7.02 -22.45
CA LYS A 72 0.81 5.77 -23.01
C LYS A 72 -0.71 5.82 -23.14
N SER A 73 -1.28 4.87 -23.89
CA SER A 73 -2.73 4.75 -24.06
C SER A 73 -3.42 4.42 -22.74
N ALA A 74 -4.72 4.72 -22.64
CA ALA A 74 -5.49 4.50 -21.42
C ALA A 74 -5.44 3.04 -20.92
N ALA A 75 -5.43 2.07 -21.83
CA ALA A 75 -5.31 0.65 -21.48
C ALA A 75 -3.96 0.32 -20.83
N VAL A 76 -2.86 0.82 -21.40
CA VAL A 76 -1.51 0.62 -20.85
C VAL A 76 -1.37 1.29 -19.48
N ARG A 77 -2.00 2.45 -19.28
CA ARG A 77 -2.03 3.12 -17.98
C ARG A 77 -2.77 2.33 -16.91
N LEU A 78 -3.91 1.72 -17.25
CA LEU A 78 -4.64 0.85 -16.33
C LEU A 78 -3.83 -0.39 -15.97
N LEU A 79 -3.18 -1.02 -16.97
CA LEU A 79 -2.30 -2.16 -16.73
C LEU A 79 -1.11 -1.77 -15.82
N ALA A 80 -0.45 -0.64 -16.07
CA ALA A 80 0.64 -0.18 -15.22
C ALA A 80 0.19 0.06 -13.76
N LEU A 81 -0.98 0.67 -13.56
CA LEU A 81 -1.55 0.88 -12.23
C LEU A 81 -1.89 -0.44 -11.53
N ALA A 82 -2.51 -1.38 -12.25
CA ALA A 82 -2.81 -2.71 -11.74
C ALA A 82 -1.52 -3.48 -11.38
N THR A 83 -0.50 -3.43 -12.22
CA THR A 83 0.81 -4.06 -11.94
C THR A 83 1.45 -3.45 -10.71
N GLY A 84 1.47 -2.11 -10.58
CA GLY A 84 1.99 -1.46 -9.37
C GLY A 84 1.24 -1.90 -8.11
N LEU A 85 -0.08 -2.12 -8.21
CA LEU A 85 -0.91 -2.53 -7.09
C LEU A 85 -0.59 -3.97 -6.69
N CYS A 86 -0.46 -4.87 -7.66
CA CYS A 86 -0.06 -6.26 -7.44
C CYS A 86 1.33 -6.36 -6.82
N VAL A 87 2.29 -5.56 -7.30
CA VAL A 87 3.64 -5.51 -6.72
C VAL A 87 3.58 -4.99 -5.29
N ALA A 88 2.84 -3.91 -5.05
CA ALA A 88 2.70 -3.36 -3.70
C ALA A 88 2.06 -4.36 -2.73
N GLY A 89 1.01 -5.06 -3.17
CA GLY A 89 0.37 -6.12 -2.40
C GLY A 89 1.31 -7.30 -2.13
N ALA A 90 2.06 -7.74 -3.15
CA ALA A 90 3.03 -8.83 -2.99
C ALA A 90 4.11 -8.48 -1.97
N VAL A 91 4.70 -7.28 -2.05
CA VAL A 91 5.70 -6.84 -1.07
C VAL A 91 5.10 -6.73 0.33
N GLN A 92 3.86 -6.24 0.46
CA GLN A 92 3.18 -6.20 1.75
C GLN A 92 2.97 -7.60 2.36
N LEU A 93 2.62 -8.60 1.54
CA LEU A 93 2.48 -9.99 1.97
C LEU A 93 3.82 -10.58 2.42
N GLU A 94 4.89 -10.34 1.66
CA GLU A 94 6.24 -10.77 2.03
C GLU A 94 6.69 -10.14 3.35
N ILE A 95 6.44 -8.84 3.56
CA ILE A 95 6.73 -8.18 4.84
C ILE A 95 5.98 -8.86 5.99
N LEU A 96 4.71 -9.22 5.78
CA LEU A 96 3.90 -9.89 6.81
C LEU A 96 4.39 -11.31 7.12
N LEU A 97 4.97 -12.00 6.14
CA LEU A 97 5.50 -13.37 6.29
C LEU A 97 6.91 -13.40 6.86
N LEU A 98 7.77 -12.46 6.46
CA LEU A 98 9.19 -12.45 6.77
C LEU A 98 9.52 -11.67 8.04
N VAL A 99 8.73 -10.68 8.44
CA VAL A 99 9.03 -9.87 9.62
C VAL A 99 8.53 -10.59 10.88
N PRO A 100 9.44 -11.03 11.77
CA PRO A 100 9.05 -11.68 13.01
C PRO A 100 8.25 -10.71 13.90
N GLN A 101 7.21 -11.21 14.57
CA GLN A 101 6.42 -10.40 15.51
C GLN A 101 7.30 -9.86 16.66
N SER A 102 8.37 -10.58 17.02
CA SER A 102 9.39 -10.15 17.99
C SER A 102 10.20 -8.93 17.54
N SER A 103 10.16 -8.58 16.24
CA SER A 103 10.79 -7.36 15.73
C SER A 103 9.94 -6.11 15.96
N PHE A 104 8.65 -6.22 16.29
CA PHE A 104 7.77 -5.08 16.53
C PHE A 104 7.71 -4.66 18.00
N PHE A 105 7.89 -5.59 18.93
CA PHE A 105 7.66 -5.40 20.36
C PHE A 105 8.95 -5.63 21.13
N GLY A 106 9.32 -4.66 21.97
CA GLY A 106 10.52 -4.70 22.81
C GLY A 106 10.38 -3.87 24.07
#